data_AF-A0A832LW02-F1
#
_entry.id   AF-A0A832LW02-F1
#
_cell.length_a   1.000
_cell.length_b   1.000
_cell.length_c   1.000
_cell.angle_alpha   90.00
_cell.angle_beta   90.00
_cell.angle_gamma   90.00
#
_symmetry.space_group_name_H-M   'P 1'
#
loop_
_entity.id
_entity.type
_entity.pdbx_description
1 polymer ?
#
loop_
_entity_poly.entity_id
_entity_poly.type
_entity_poly.pdbx_seq_one_letter_code
_entity_poly.pdbx_strand_id
1 'polypeptide(L)'
;MSLIATLAFASGQTVEFPVGYYSYEDIAQRMSSGDKRVVCDPELNNAIVLLHLKPRDWSQMRKILENTLEVQFRRAGGGDDRWVLAHPSEVQKQDARLIDAL
;
A
#
# COMPACT_ATOMS: atom_id res chain seq x y z
N MET A 1 -22.91 29.61 -8.89
CA MET A 1 -23.32 28.62 -9.91
C MET A 1 -22.27 28.60 -11.01
N SER A 2 -21.51 27.51 -11.13
CA SER A 2 -21.32 26.80 -12.41
C SER A 2 -20.61 25.48 -12.13
N LEU A 3 -21.38 24.39 -12.21
CA LEU A 3 -20.85 23.05 -12.46
C LEU A 3 -20.22 23.06 -13.87
N ILE A 4 -19.10 22.36 -14.05
CA ILE A 4 -18.96 21.29 -15.05
C ILE A 4 -17.85 20.36 -14.54
N ALA A 5 -18.24 19.10 -14.37
CA ALA A 5 -17.39 17.99 -14.01
C ALA A 5 -16.33 17.73 -15.10
N THR A 6 -15.10 17.46 -14.67
CA THR A 6 -14.16 16.71 -15.49
C THR A 6 -13.92 15.39 -14.77
N LEU A 7 -14.55 14.34 -15.28
CA LEU A 7 -14.24 12.95 -14.95
C LEU A 7 -12.75 12.71 -15.28
N ALA A 8 -11.90 12.63 -14.27
CA ALA A 8 -10.56 12.08 -14.39
C ALA A 8 -10.62 10.57 -14.08
N PHE A 9 -11.28 9.80 -14.95
CA PHE A 9 -11.23 8.34 -14.88
C PHE A 9 -9.93 7.86 -15.55
N ALA A 10 -9.12 7.14 -14.76
CA ALA A 10 -8.02 6.27 -15.17
C ALA A 10 -6.85 6.94 -15.93
N SER A 11 -6.09 7.80 -15.25
CA SER A 11 -4.66 7.96 -15.51
C SER A 11 -3.92 7.34 -14.34
N GLY A 12 -3.06 6.34 -14.58
CA GLY A 12 -2.35 5.58 -13.56
C GLY A 12 -1.69 6.50 -12.53
N GLN A 13 -2.33 6.65 -11.37
CA GLN A 13 -1.81 7.50 -10.31
C GLN A 13 -0.50 6.90 -9.83
N THR A 14 0.53 7.72 -9.92
CA THR A 14 1.88 7.36 -9.52
C THR A 14 2.01 7.66 -8.04
N VAL A 15 2.47 6.68 -7.27
CA VAL A 15 2.80 6.84 -5.85
C VAL A 15 4.29 7.11 -5.73
N GLU A 16 4.65 8.02 -4.83
CA GLU A 16 6.03 8.47 -4.63
C GLU A 16 6.46 8.37 -3.17
N PHE A 17 7.67 7.84 -2.98
CA PHE A 17 8.39 7.88 -1.70
C PHE A 17 9.77 8.49 -1.93
N PRO A 18 9.88 9.83 -1.92
CA PRO A 18 11.17 10.51 -1.82
C PRO A 18 11.97 10.01 -0.62
N VAL A 19 13.28 10.26 -0.61
CA VAL A 19 14.13 9.87 0.53
C VAL A 19 13.58 10.45 1.84
N GLY A 20 13.29 9.59 2.81
CA GLY A 20 12.70 10.02 4.08
C GLY A 20 12.36 8.89 5.02
N TYR A 21 12.11 9.26 6.27
CA TYR A 21 11.59 8.38 7.30
C TYR A 21 10.06 8.40 7.26
N TYR A 22 9.46 7.22 7.30
CA TYR A 22 8.01 7.04 7.21
C TYR A 22 7.53 6.10 8.30
N SER A 23 6.48 6.49 9.01
CA SER A 23 5.68 5.53 9.78
C SER A 23 4.82 4.69 8.83
N TYR A 24 4.29 3.57 9.31
CA TYR A 24 3.33 2.79 8.53
C TYR A 24 2.02 3.54 8.28
N GLU A 25 1.64 4.48 9.16
CA GLU A 25 0.53 5.39 8.93
C GLU A 25 0.81 6.34 7.75
N ASP A 26 2.02 6.91 7.66
CA ASP A 26 2.43 7.74 6.52
C ASP A 26 2.42 6.94 5.21
N ILE A 27 2.86 5.68 5.26
CA ILE A 27 2.83 4.77 4.11
C ILE A 27 1.39 4.50 3.67
N ALA A 28 0.50 4.16 4.61
CA ALA A 28 -0.92 3.95 4.31
C ALA A 28 -1.57 5.22 3.73
N GLN A 29 -1.25 6.39 4.28
CA GLN A 29 -1.75 7.66 3.77
C GLN A 29 -1.27 7.92 2.34
N ARG A 30 0.02 7.72 2.05
CA ARG A 30 0.58 7.90 0.69
C ARG A 30 0.04 6.88 -0.31
N MET A 31 -0.23 5.67 0.15
CA MET A 31 -0.86 4.63 -0.66
C MET A 31 -2.37 4.86 -0.83
N SER A 32 -2.98 5.80 -0.11
CA SER A 32 -4.37 6.19 -0.34
C SER A 32 -4.44 7.17 -1.52
N SER A 33 -4.68 6.65 -2.72
CA SER A 33 -4.66 7.40 -3.97
C SER A 33 -5.89 7.09 -4.82
N GLY A 34 -6.58 8.14 -5.26
CA GLY A 34 -7.79 8.03 -6.09
C GLY A 34 -8.90 7.36 -5.31
N ASP A 35 -9.45 6.28 -5.85
CA ASP A 35 -10.52 5.51 -5.18
C ASP A 35 -9.98 4.57 -4.08
N LYS A 36 -8.65 4.42 -3.95
CA LYS A 36 -8.06 3.52 -2.96
C LYS A 36 -7.88 4.26 -1.65
N ARG A 37 -8.51 3.73 -0.60
CA ARG A 37 -8.32 4.13 0.79
C ARG A 37 -7.59 3.01 1.54
N VAL A 38 -6.39 3.30 2.00
CA VAL A 38 -5.59 2.38 2.82
C VAL A 38 -5.62 2.85 4.26
N VAL A 39 -5.93 1.95 5.19
CA VAL A 39 -5.81 2.17 6.63
C VAL A 39 -4.68 1.33 7.20
N CYS A 40 -3.96 1.85 8.19
CA CYS A 40 -2.94 1.09 8.91
C CYS A 40 -3.60 0.24 9.99
N ASP A 41 -3.20 -1.03 10.09
CA ASP A 41 -3.55 -1.90 11.20
C ASP A 41 -2.90 -1.37 12.49
N PRO A 42 -3.65 -1.18 13.59
CA PRO A 42 -3.09 -0.69 14.85
C PRO A 42 -1.95 -1.55 15.41
N GLU A 43 -1.89 -2.84 15.08
CA GLU A 43 -0.81 -3.72 15.53
C GLU A 43 0.52 -3.45 14.81
N LEU A 44 0.48 -2.77 13.67
CA LEU A 44 1.66 -2.37 12.91
C LEU A 44 2.25 -1.03 13.42
N ASN A 45 1.51 -0.32 14.28
CA ASN A 45 1.95 0.95 14.84
C ASN A 45 3.09 0.71 15.84
N ASN A 46 4.28 1.27 15.55
CA ASN A 46 5.44 1.52 16.45
C ASN A 46 6.80 1.47 15.74
N ALA A 47 6.86 1.27 14.42
CA ALA A 47 8.12 1.30 13.66
C ALA A 47 8.15 2.41 12.61
N ILE A 48 9.37 2.88 12.32
CA ILE A 48 9.69 3.86 11.29
C ILE A 48 10.64 3.19 10.30
N VAL A 49 10.44 3.43 9.01
CA VAL A 49 11.26 2.89 7.92
C VAL A 49 11.86 4.01 7.08
N LEU A 50 13.10 3.84 6.64
CA LEU A 50 13.75 4.74 5.70
C LEU A 50 13.45 4.25 4.28
N LEU A 51 12.76 5.06 3.47
CA LEU A 51 12.43 4.74 2.08
C LEU A 51 13.03 5.76 1.13
N HIS A 52 13.46 5.28 -0.04
CA HIS A 52 13.73 6.08 -1.23
C HIS A 52 13.38 5.23 -2.46
N LEU A 53 12.16 5.37 -2.95
CA LEU A 53 11.62 4.57 -4.05
C LEU A 53 11.30 5.45 -5.24
N LYS A 54 11.61 4.94 -6.45
CA LYS A 54 11.22 5.62 -7.69
C LYS A 54 9.68 5.75 -7.78
N PRO A 55 9.16 6.85 -8.33
CA PRO A 55 7.74 6.98 -8.65
C PRO A 55 7.24 5.79 -9.48
N ARG A 56 6.14 5.15 -9.05
CA ARG A 56 5.57 3.97 -9.72
C ARG A 56 4.05 3.94 -9.61
N ASP A 57 3.40 3.18 -10.48
CA ASP A 57 1.98 2.91 -10.30
C ASP A 57 1.71 2.19 -8.97
N TRP A 58 0.47 2.32 -8.48
CA TRP A 58 0.06 1.79 -7.20
C TRP A 58 0.30 0.28 -7.03
N SER A 59 0.09 -0.51 -8.08
CA SER A 59 0.24 -1.97 -8.03
C SER A 59 1.71 -2.37 -7.86
N GLN A 60 2.60 -1.71 -8.60
CA GLN A 60 4.04 -1.90 -8.46
C GLN A 60 4.54 -1.42 -7.09
N MET A 61 4.11 -0.24 -6.65
CA MET A 61 4.52 0.31 -5.35
C MET A 61 4.10 -0.61 -4.21
N ARG A 62 2.86 -1.10 -4.23
CA ARG A 62 2.35 -2.07 -3.26
C ARG A 62 3.24 -3.31 -3.18
N LYS A 63 3.55 -3.95 -4.31
CA LYS A 63 4.40 -5.15 -4.35
C LYS A 63 5.80 -4.91 -3.76
N ILE A 64 6.40 -3.76 -4.05
CA ILE A 64 7.71 -3.40 -3.49
C ILE A 64 7.62 -3.26 -1.97
N LEU A 65 6.62 -2.52 -1.47
CA LEU A 65 6.43 -2.34 -0.03
C LEU A 65 6.16 -3.66 0.69
N GLU A 66 5.33 -4.54 0.12
CA GLU A 66 5.06 -5.87 0.66
C GLU A 66 6.34 -6.71 0.79
N ASN A 67 7.18 -6.73 -0.26
CA ASN A 67 8.41 -7.52 -0.28
C ASN A 67 9.52 -6.93 0.59
N THR A 68 9.57 -5.61 0.76
CA THR A 68 10.68 -4.92 1.45
C THR A 68 10.44 -4.71 2.93
N LEU A 69 9.18 -4.54 3.34
CA LEU A 69 8.83 -4.19 4.72
C LEU A 69 8.21 -5.36 5.49
N GLU A 70 8.11 -6.55 4.88
CA GLU A 70 7.42 -7.71 5.46
C GLU A 70 6.00 -7.35 5.92
N VAL A 71 5.27 -6.63 5.07
CA VAL A 71 3.87 -6.19 5.29
C VAL A 71 2.96 -6.73 4.20
N GLN A 72 1.66 -6.59 4.40
CA GLN A 72 0.65 -6.95 3.42
C GLN A 72 -0.41 -5.86 3.27
N PHE A 73 -0.84 -5.60 2.04
CA PHE A 73 -2.04 -4.83 1.75
C PHE A 73 -3.21 -5.78 1.45
N ARG A 74 -4.18 -5.86 2.37
CA ARG A 74 -5.37 -6.72 2.25
C ARG A 74 -6.61 -5.90 1.94
N ARG A 75 -7.50 -6.39 1.09
CA ARG A 75 -8.80 -5.74 0.86
C ARG A 75 -9.73 -5.91 2.07
N ALA A 76 -10.37 -4.84 2.53
CA ALA A 76 -11.32 -4.83 3.64
C ALA A 76 -12.77 -4.80 3.15
N GLY A 77 -13.28 -5.98 2.78
CA GLY A 77 -14.66 -6.21 2.37
C GLY A 77 -14.88 -6.35 0.86
N GLY A 78 -16.16 -6.36 0.45
CA GLY A 78 -16.59 -6.67 -0.92
C GLY A 78 -16.51 -5.52 -1.94
N GLY A 79 -15.89 -4.39 -1.58
CA GLY A 79 -15.61 -3.28 -2.51
C GLY A 79 -14.12 -3.14 -2.75
N ASP A 80 -13.73 -2.73 -3.96
CA ASP A 80 -12.33 -2.68 -4.43
C ASP A 80 -11.47 -1.57 -3.79
N ASP A 81 -12.10 -0.72 -2.97
CA ASP A 81 -11.57 0.59 -2.62
C ASP A 81 -10.99 0.67 -1.21
N ARG A 82 -11.30 -0.27 -0.31
CA ARG A 82 -10.76 -0.27 1.06
C ARG A 82 -9.68 -1.31 1.24
N TRP A 83 -8.53 -0.87 1.74
CA TRP A 83 -7.35 -1.67 1.97
C TRP A 83 -6.83 -1.50 3.40
N VAL A 84 -6.23 -2.54 3.95
CA VAL A 84 -5.58 -2.55 5.26
C VAL A 84 -4.12 -2.93 5.06
N LEU A 85 -3.21 -2.06 5.52
CA LEU A 85 -1.79 -2.35 5.65
C LEU A 85 -1.55 -3.04 7.00
N ALA A 86 -1.13 -4.30 6.99
CA ALA A 86 -0.97 -5.13 8.18
C ALA A 86 0.27 -6.04 8.10
N HIS A 87 0.62 -6.71 9.19
CA HIS A 87 1.53 -7.85 9.12
C HIS A 87 0.95 -8.97 8.23
N PRO A 88 1.81 -9.74 7.52
CA PRO A 88 1.39 -10.94 6.82
C PRO A 88 0.80 -11.92 7.82
N SER A 89 -0.32 -12.55 7.48
CA SER A 89 -0.84 -13.64 8.29
C SER A 89 0.16 -14.80 8.32
N GLU A 90 0.27 -15.52 9.44
CA GLU A 90 1.19 -16.65 9.59
C GLU A 90 1.01 -17.73 8.51
N VAL A 91 -0.22 -17.91 8.01
CA VAL A 91 -0.54 -18.80 6.89
C VAL A 91 0.18 -18.41 5.61
N GLN A 92 0.28 -17.12 5.30
CA GLN A 92 0.94 -16.65 4.07
C GLN A 92 2.46 -16.66 4.16
N LYS A 93 3.03 -16.57 5.38
CA LYS A 93 4.48 -16.74 5.59
C LYS A 93 4.93 -18.16 5.25
N GLN A 94 4.08 -19.16 5.46
CA GLN A 94 4.38 -20.56 5.12
C GLN A 94 4.36 -20.78 3.60
N ASP A 95 3.37 -20.22 2.89
CA ASP A 95 3.26 -20.36 1.44
C ASP A 95 4.42 -19.68 0.69
N ALA A 96 4.85 -18.49 1.13
CA ALA A 96 6.01 -17.80 0.52
C ALA A 96 7.31 -18.60 0.69
N ARG A 97 7.55 -19.16 1.90
CA ARG A 97 8.73 -20.01 2.16
C ARG A 97 8.72 -21.30 1.36
N LEU A 98 7.55 -21.86 1.10
CA LEU A 98 7.41 -23.07 0.30
C LEU A 98 7.71 -22.80 -1.18
N ILE A 99 7.27 -21.66 -1.72
CA ILE A 99 7.55 -21.25 -3.10
C ILE A 99 9.05 -20.96 -3.30
N ASP A 100 9.72 -20.35 -2.32
CA ASP A 100 11.17 -20.10 -2.38
C ASP A 100 12.03 -21.38 -2.21
N ALA A 101 11.44 -22.47 -1.70
CA ALA A 101 12.13 -23.74 -1.48
C ALA A 101 11.96 -24.76 -2.62
N LEU A 102 11.25 -24.39 -3.70
CA LEU A 102 11.00 -25.20 -4.90
C LEU A 102 11.80 -24.67 -6.10
#